data_AF-A0A7C3XJV6-F1
#
_entry.id   AF-A0A7C3XJV6-F1
#
_cell.length_a   1.000
_cell.length_b   1.000
_cell.length_c   1.000
_cell.angle_alpha   90.00
_cell.angle_beta   90.00
_cell.angle_gamma   90.00
#
_symmetry.space_group_name_H-M   'P 1'
#
loop_
_entity.id
_entity.type
_entity.pdbx_description
1 polymer ?
#
loop_
_entity_poly.entity_id
_entity_poly.type
_entity_poly.pdbx_seq_one_letter_code
_entity_poly.pdbx_strand_id
1 'polypeptide(L)' 'MQEDGSKDNLKIRLRRTSIKRRKLCPKCLSDLEIASPFGGWLIPQEYRCKACGYHGPIALETSD' A
#
# COMPACT_ATOMS: atom_id res chain seq x y z
N MET A 1 -34.41 43.89 -11.76
CA MET A 1 -33.35 42.95 -12.13
C MET A 1 -32.46 42.81 -10.91
N GLN A 2 -32.50 41.68 -10.19
CA GLN A 2 -31.67 41.42 -9.01
C GLN A 2 -30.77 40.23 -9.33
N GLU A 3 -29.48 40.41 -9.05
CA GLU A 3 -28.36 39.54 -9.43
C GLU A 3 -28.26 38.36 -8.45
N ASP A 4 -28.41 37.13 -8.95
CA ASP A 4 -28.28 35.90 -8.17
C ASP A 4 -26.80 35.49 -8.09
N GLY A 5 -26.19 35.72 -6.93
CA GLY A 5 -24.80 35.35 -6.64
C GLY A 5 -24.69 33.91 -6.13
N SER A 6 -24.39 32.96 -7.03
CA SER A 6 -24.04 31.57 -6.67
C SER A 6 -22.68 31.52 -5.96
N LYS A 7 -22.68 31.17 -4.68
CA LYS A 7 -21.46 30.93 -3.88
C LYS A 7 -21.12 29.44 -3.91
N ASP A 8 -20.30 29.05 -4.88
CA ASP A 8 -19.90 27.65 -5.06
C ASP A 8 -18.83 27.26 -4.02
N ASN A 9 -19.22 26.40 -3.07
CA ASN A 9 -18.31 25.81 -2.08
C ASN A 9 -17.39 24.77 -2.74
N LEU A 10 -16.15 25.14 -3.08
CA LEU A 10 -15.19 24.21 -3.67
C LEU A 10 -14.61 23.24 -2.63
N LYS A 11 -15.22 22.06 -2.49
CA LYS A 11 -14.75 20.97 -1.62
C LYS A 11 -13.55 20.26 -2.27
N ILE A 12 -12.32 20.58 -1.82
CA ILE A 12 -11.08 19.94 -2.30
C ILE A 12 -11.06 18.46 -1.89
N ARG A 13 -11.14 17.56 -2.87
CA ARG A 13 -11.01 16.11 -2.66
C ARG A 13 -9.53 15.71 -2.79
N LEU A 14 -8.84 15.55 -1.67
CA LEU A 14 -7.49 14.96 -1.63
C LEU A 14 -7.56 13.47 -2.01
N ARG A 15 -7.34 13.15 -3.29
CA ARG A 15 -7.08 11.76 -3.72
C ARG A 15 -5.65 11.40 -3.34
N ARG A 16 -5.47 10.67 -2.24
CA ARG A 16 -4.19 10.00 -1.95
C ARG A 16 -4.03 8.83 -2.92
N THR A 17 -3.41 9.07 -4.08
CA THR A 17 -2.85 8.00 -4.90
C THR A 17 -1.67 7.41 -4.15
N SER A 18 -1.90 6.30 -3.44
CA SER A 18 -0.82 5.52 -2.86
C SER A 18 -0.27 4.61 -3.97
N ILE A 19 0.95 4.89 -4.43
CA ILE A 19 1.68 3.98 -5.31
C ILE A 19 1.99 2.72 -4.49
N LYS A 20 1.26 1.64 -4.75
CA LYS A 20 1.56 0.32 -4.18
C LYS A 20 2.79 -0.23 -4.91
N ARG A 21 3.95 -0.16 -4.26
CA ARG A 21 5.15 -0.88 -4.69
C ARG A 21 4.95 -2.38 -4.45
N ARG A 22 5.32 -3.21 -5.43
CA ARG A 22 5.27 -4.67 -5.28
C ARG A 22 6.39 -5.13 -4.35
N LYS A 23 6.08 -6.10 -3.50
CA LYS A 23 7.03 -6.69 -2.55
C LYS A 23 7.38 -8.09 -3.01
N LEU A 24 8.66 -8.36 -3.19
CA LEU A 24 9.18 -9.60 -3.74
C LEU A 24 10.01 -10.38 -2.71
N CYS A 25 10.02 -11.70 -2.87
CA CYS A 25 10.74 -12.60 -2.00
C CYS A 25 12.26 -12.44 -2.17
N PRO A 26 13.03 -12.30 -1.08
CA PRO A 26 14.49 -12.17 -1.17
C PRO A 26 15.19 -13.46 -1.63
N LYS A 27 14.51 -14.61 -1.60
CA LYS A 27 15.08 -15.90 -2.01
C LYS A 27 14.80 -16.25 -3.48
N CYS A 28 13.55 -16.12 -3.91
CA CYS A 28 13.12 -16.60 -5.23
C CYS A 28 12.45 -15.52 -6.09
N LEU A 29 12.43 -14.26 -5.63
CA LEU A 29 11.86 -13.09 -6.33
C LEU A 29 10.37 -13.21 -6.68
N SER A 30 9.67 -14.21 -6.15
CA SER A 30 8.22 -14.34 -6.31
C SER A 30 7.47 -13.35 -5.41
N ASP A 31 6.19 -13.12 -5.71
CA ASP A 31 5.34 -12.21 -4.94
C ASP A 31 5.20 -12.67 -3.47
N LEU A 32 5.14 -11.69 -2.56
CA LEU A 32 5.00 -11.92 -1.12
C LEU A 32 3.61 -11.52 -0.63
N GLU A 33 3.05 -12.37 0.23
CA GLU A 33 1.80 -12.08 0.93
C GLU A 33 2.07 -11.64 2.36
N ILE A 34 1.17 -10.81 2.91
CA ILE A 34 1.21 -10.43 4.32
C ILE A 34 0.84 -11.65 5.18
N ALA A 35 1.69 -11.98 6.14
CA ALA A 35 1.46 -13.12 7.02
C ALA A 35 0.38 -12.85 8.09
N SER A 36 0.22 -11.59 8.53
CA SER A 36 -0.76 -11.20 9.55
C SER A 36 -1.41 -9.84 9.25
N PRO A 37 -2.74 -9.72 9.41
CA PRO A 37 -3.45 -8.46 9.16
C PRO A 37 -3.11 -7.35 10.19
N PHE A 38 -2.54 -7.71 11.34
CA PHE A 38 -2.09 -6.75 12.37
C PHE A 38 -0.64 -6.27 12.18
N GLY A 39 0.03 -6.79 11.15
CA GLY A 39 1.40 -6.43 10.78
C GLY A 39 1.53 -4.96 10.38
N GLY A 40 2.64 -4.34 10.78
CA GLY A 40 2.93 -2.94 10.46
C GLY A 40 2.23 -1.92 11.36
N TRP A 41 1.39 -2.38 12.30
CA TRP A 41 0.84 -1.53 13.37
C TRP A 41 1.22 -2.03 14.76
N LEU A 42 0.66 -3.17 15.19
CA LEU A 42 0.87 -3.71 16.54
C LEU A 42 2.08 -4.66 16.59
N ILE A 43 2.29 -5.43 15.52
CA ILE A 43 3.37 -6.41 15.41
C ILE A 43 4.21 -6.14 14.15
N PRO A 44 5.46 -6.65 14.10
CA PRO A 44 6.29 -6.55 12.91
C PRO A 44 5.53 -7.06 11.68
N GLN A 45 5.67 -6.34 10.56
CA GLN A 45 5.10 -6.79 9.30
C GLN A 45 5.92 -7.96 8.77
N GLU A 46 5.36 -9.16 8.90
CA GLU A 46 5.92 -10.37 8.31
C GLU A 46 5.28 -10.70 6.96
N TYR A 47 6.06 -11.35 6.11
CA TYR A 47 5.68 -11.79 4.78
C TYR A 47 5.85 -13.29 4.64
N ARG A 48 5.02 -13.89 3.80
CA ARG A 48 5.10 -15.29 3.41
C ARG A 48 5.19 -15.41 1.89
N CYS A 49 6.14 -16.22 1.43
CA CYS A 49 6.25 -16.59 0.02
C CYS A 49 5.58 -17.95 -0.24
N LYS A 50 4.61 -17.99 -1.15
CA LYS A 50 3.95 -19.24 -1.58
C LYS A 50 4.84 -20.13 -2.45
N ALA A 51 5.85 -19.57 -3.11
CA ALA A 51 6.69 -20.33 -4.04
C ALA A 51 7.82 -21.12 -3.35
N CYS A 52 8.58 -20.48 -2.46
CA CYS A 52 9.73 -21.13 -1.78
C CYS A 52 9.53 -21.37 -0.28
N GLY A 53 8.41 -20.94 0.30
CA GLY A 53 8.13 -21.10 1.72
C GLY A 53 8.85 -20.12 2.65
N TYR A 54 9.50 -19.07 2.12
CA TYR A 54 10.09 -18.01 2.93
C TYR A 54 9.04 -17.39 3.88
N HIS A 55 9.42 -17.17 5.14
CA HIS A 55 8.64 -16.47 6.15
C HIS A 55 9.54 -15.52 6.92
N GLY A 56 9.16 -14.25 7.00
CA GLY A 56 9.91 -13.26 7.79
C GLY A 56 9.64 -11.82 7.37
N PRO A 57 10.32 -10.84 8.01
CA PRO A 57 10.01 -9.42 7.85
C PRO A 57 10.66 -8.75 6.63
N ILE A 58 11.53 -9.45 5.90
CA ILE A 58 12.32 -8.87 4.80
C ILE A 58 11.57 -9.05 3.49
N ALA A 59 11.41 -7.96 2.74
CA ALA A 59 10.88 -7.95 1.39
C ALA A 59 11.75 -7.06 0.49
N LEU A 60 11.89 -7.45 -0.78
CA LEU A 60 12.53 -6.63 -1.80
C LEU A 60 11.48 -5.72 -2.43
N GLU A 61 11.84 -4.46 -2.65
CA GLU A 61 10.99 -3.49 -3.36
C GLU A 61 11.64 -3.16 -4.71
N THR A 62 10.84 -3.14 -5.77
CA THR A 62 11.32 -2.71 -7.09
C THR A 62 11.31 -1.18 -7.14
N SER A 63 12.51 -0.59 -7.17
CA SER A 63 12.72 0.80 -7.57
C SER A 63 12.49 0.89 -9.08
N ASP A 64 11.37 1.53 -9.46
CA ASP A 64 11.14 2.04 -10.81
C ASP A 64 11.95 3.34 -10.97
#